data_AF-A0AAD2FKF6-F1
#
_entry.id   AF-A0AAD2FKF6-F1
#
_cell.length_a   1.000
_cell.length_b   1.000
_cell.length_c   1.000
_cell.angle_alpha   90.00
_cell.angle_beta   90.00
_cell.angle_gamma   90.00
#
_symmetry.space_group_name_H-M   'P 1'
#
loop_
_entity.id
_entity.type
_entity.pdbx_description
1 polymer ?
#
loop_
_entity_poly.entity_id
_entity_poly.type
_entity_poly.pdbx_seq_one_letter_code
_entity_poly.pdbx_strand_id
1 'polypeptide(L)'
;MDHIVIGDQLVELNLMFISFSEGLAALLGRQIGNRRKLKCLDFSESRFLQDGPWLFAQGLALNCTLETVNFADCNLMDESLAHLVNALHHKQPLANLDISFNKCRSRGVAALANMITHKESLRELSMGFQAFGESKQIELQPLFIALSNSNSKLVRLEIGGNSICDDDVPYLMDMLCINSSVSSLDLSGNRISDAGIQVLSARLNDVKGLRHLALEENNIQSPSLEAMARALKSNLSLSDVELDESLGSSDGVNQESWRKLAYFLDLNWGGRRLINEERDALPGSLWPLILARASRPQDFNFARDVKQQ
;
A
#
# COMPACT_ATOMS: atom_id res chain seq x y z
N MET A 1 29.66 -20.40 15.59
CA MET A 1 29.09 -20.38 14.22
C MET A 1 29.52 -19.05 13.59
N ASP A 2 30.84 -18.78 13.54
CA ASP A 2 31.37 -17.40 13.47
C ASP A 2 32.04 -17.05 12.14
N HIS A 3 31.65 -17.74 11.06
CA HIS A 3 32.29 -17.58 9.74
C HIS A 3 31.28 -17.42 8.61
N ILE A 4 30.21 -16.65 8.80
CA ILE A 4 29.43 -16.17 7.66
C ILE A 4 30.24 -15.02 7.04
N VAL A 5 30.58 -15.13 5.76
CA VAL A 5 31.22 -14.06 4.98
C VAL A 5 30.36 -13.79 3.76
N ILE A 6 29.73 -12.63 3.73
CA ILE A 6 28.99 -12.14 2.56
C ILE A 6 30.01 -11.79 1.46
N GLY A 7 29.77 -12.20 0.21
CA GLY A 7 30.65 -11.87 -0.91
C GLY A 7 30.52 -10.40 -1.35
N ASP A 8 31.61 -9.77 -1.80
CA ASP A 8 31.59 -8.38 -2.29
C ASP A 8 30.79 -8.18 -3.57
N GLN A 9 30.57 -9.25 -4.33
CA GLN A 9 29.82 -9.25 -5.58
C GLN A 9 28.32 -9.54 -5.38
N LEU A 10 27.90 -9.84 -4.14
CA LEU A 10 26.52 -10.22 -3.86
C LEU A 10 25.59 -9.01 -4.07
N VAL A 11 24.54 -9.23 -4.88
CA VAL A 11 23.51 -8.22 -5.19
C VAL A 11 22.24 -8.44 -4.38
N GLU A 12 21.93 -9.70 -4.08
CA GLU A 12 20.73 -10.10 -3.35
C GLU A 12 21.13 -11.07 -2.24
N LEU A 13 20.63 -10.83 -1.03
CA LEU A 13 20.83 -11.72 0.11
C LEU A 13 19.46 -12.07 0.68
N ASN A 14 19.09 -13.33 0.55
CA ASN A 14 17.91 -13.90 1.16
C ASN A 14 18.31 -14.76 2.35
N LEU A 15 17.76 -14.43 3.51
CA LEU A 15 17.98 -15.09 4.78
C LEU A 15 16.64 -15.35 5.50
N MET A 16 15.62 -15.72 4.75
CA MET A 16 14.29 -16.04 5.28
C MET A 16 14.31 -17.26 6.21
N PHE A 17 13.37 -17.33 7.16
CA PHE A 17 13.19 -18.44 8.09
C PHE A 17 14.39 -18.72 9.02
N ILE A 18 15.22 -17.70 9.30
CA ILE A 18 16.40 -17.84 10.17
C ILE A 18 16.16 -17.20 11.54
N SER A 19 16.72 -17.78 12.61
CA SER A 19 16.81 -17.11 13.90
C SER A 19 18.21 -16.54 14.12
N PHE A 20 18.29 -15.23 14.33
CA PHE A 20 19.53 -14.51 14.55
C PHE A 20 19.73 -14.24 16.05
N SER A 21 20.82 -14.78 16.59
CA SER A 21 21.35 -14.31 17.87
C SER A 21 21.89 -12.88 17.74
N GLU A 22 22.02 -12.16 18.86
CA GLU A 22 22.58 -10.81 18.88
C GLU A 22 23.93 -10.70 18.18
N GLY A 23 24.85 -11.63 18.49
CA GLY A 23 26.19 -11.66 17.90
C GLY A 23 26.16 -11.89 16.39
N LEU A 24 25.25 -12.74 15.91
CA LEU A 24 25.07 -12.98 14.48
C LEU A 24 24.45 -11.76 13.78
N ALA A 25 23.43 -11.15 14.36
CA ALA A 25 22.80 -9.94 13.85
C ALA A 25 23.83 -8.78 13.74
N ALA A 26 24.66 -8.59 14.78
CA ALA A 26 25.74 -7.61 14.77
C ALA A 26 26.80 -7.90 13.69
N LEU A 27 27.17 -9.16 13.49
CA LEU A 27 28.12 -9.57 12.46
C LEU A 27 27.56 -9.31 11.06
N LEU A 28 26.32 -9.73 10.81
CA LEU A 28 25.63 -9.53 9.54
C LEU A 28 25.45 -8.06 9.22
N GLY A 29 24.97 -7.25 10.17
CA GLY A 29 24.84 -5.81 10.00
C GLY A 29 26.15 -5.16 9.57
N ARG A 30 27.27 -5.50 10.23
CA ARG A 30 28.61 -4.98 9.86
C ARG A 30 29.05 -5.41 8.48
N GLN A 31 28.78 -6.66 8.09
CA GLN A 31 29.15 -7.13 6.75
C GLN A 31 28.31 -6.48 5.67
N ILE A 32 27.00 -6.33 5.87
CA ILE A 32 26.05 -5.70 4.96
C ILE A 32 26.40 -4.21 4.78
N GLY A 33 26.73 -3.51 5.86
CA GLY A 33 27.13 -2.10 5.85
C GLY A 33 28.31 -1.81 4.92
N ASN A 34 29.21 -2.78 4.73
CA ASN A 34 30.38 -2.65 3.88
C ASN A 34 30.16 -3.11 2.42
N ARG A 35 29.01 -3.71 2.09
CA ARG A 35 28.74 -4.12 0.71
C ARG A 35 28.40 -2.93 -0.16
N ARG A 36 28.99 -2.92 -1.36
CA ARG A 36 28.88 -1.85 -2.36
C ARG A 36 28.07 -2.26 -3.58
N LYS A 37 27.60 -3.51 -3.62
CA LYS A 37 26.77 -4.06 -4.71
C LYS A 37 25.45 -4.63 -4.25
N LEU A 38 25.25 -4.76 -2.94
CA LEU A 38 24.06 -5.37 -2.36
C LEU A 38 22.87 -4.41 -2.47
N LYS A 39 21.84 -4.83 -3.20
CA LYS A 39 20.64 -4.05 -3.49
C LYS A 39 19.40 -4.59 -2.80
N CYS A 40 19.31 -5.92 -2.68
CA CYS A 40 18.14 -6.58 -2.12
C CYS A 40 18.51 -7.33 -0.83
N LEU A 41 17.77 -7.07 0.24
CA LEU A 41 17.84 -7.82 1.49
C LEU A 41 16.47 -8.39 1.81
N ASP A 42 16.44 -9.69 2.01
CA ASP A 42 15.23 -10.37 2.42
C ASP A 42 15.48 -11.16 3.71
N PHE A 43 14.81 -10.73 4.77
CA PHE A 43 14.82 -11.35 6.09
C PHE A 43 13.42 -11.84 6.48
N SER A 44 12.47 -11.94 5.54
CA SER A 44 11.09 -12.25 5.93
C SER A 44 10.99 -13.57 6.71
N GLU A 45 10.03 -13.63 7.62
CA GLU A 45 9.77 -14.80 8.47
C GLU A 45 10.97 -15.19 9.36
N SER A 46 11.87 -14.24 9.63
CA SER A 46 13.09 -14.48 10.41
C SER A 46 13.08 -13.78 11.75
N ARG A 47 13.60 -14.43 12.80
CA ARG A 47 13.50 -13.92 14.17
C ARG A 47 14.80 -13.31 14.62
N PHE A 48 14.77 -12.02 14.93
CA PHE A 48 15.84 -11.36 15.66
C PHE A 48 15.62 -11.53 17.17
N LEU A 49 16.62 -12.06 17.86
CA LEU A 49 16.57 -12.26 19.30
C LEU A 49 17.15 -11.04 20.03
N GLN A 50 16.55 -10.69 21.18
CA GLN A 50 17.05 -9.68 22.12
C GLN A 50 17.39 -8.34 21.43
N ASP A 51 18.58 -7.78 21.64
CA ASP A 51 19.03 -6.51 21.04
C ASP A 51 19.54 -6.67 19.58
N GLY A 52 19.35 -7.85 18.99
CA GLY A 52 19.74 -8.17 17.62
C GLY A 52 19.29 -7.13 16.57
N PRO A 53 18.02 -6.65 16.56
CA PRO A 53 17.59 -5.64 15.60
C PRO A 53 18.37 -4.33 15.70
N TRP A 54 18.67 -3.89 16.92
CA TRP A 54 19.41 -2.66 17.17
C TRP A 54 20.87 -2.79 16.71
N LEU A 55 21.52 -3.90 17.04
CA LEU A 55 22.89 -4.19 16.59
C LEU A 55 22.98 -4.31 15.07
N PHE A 56 21.99 -4.95 14.45
CA PHE A 56 21.89 -5.04 12.99
C PHE A 56 21.72 -3.65 12.35
N ALA A 57 20.83 -2.83 12.91
CA ALA A 57 20.55 -1.47 12.44
C ALA A 57 21.81 -0.59 12.39
N GLN A 58 22.72 -0.70 13.38
CA GLN A 58 23.98 0.06 13.39
C GLN A 58 24.83 -0.20 12.14
N GLY A 59 24.93 -1.46 11.72
CA GLY A 59 25.68 -1.82 10.53
C GLY A 59 24.90 -1.49 9.24
N LEU A 60 23.59 -1.72 9.23
CA LEU A 60 22.70 -1.41 8.11
C LEU A 60 22.75 0.08 7.73
N ALA A 61 22.87 0.98 8.71
CA ALA A 61 22.98 2.43 8.51
C ALA A 61 24.24 2.88 7.75
N LEU A 62 25.25 2.00 7.62
CA LEU A 62 26.45 2.25 6.83
C LEU A 62 26.27 1.90 5.35
N ASN A 63 25.29 1.06 5.03
CA ASN A 63 25.01 0.69 3.66
C ASN A 63 24.42 1.89 2.90
N CYS A 64 24.78 2.03 1.62
CA CYS A 64 24.30 3.10 0.75
C CYS A 64 23.78 2.60 -0.61
N THR A 65 23.55 1.29 -0.75
CA THR A 65 23.24 0.64 -2.02
C THR A 65 21.91 -0.10 -2.05
N LEU A 66 21.27 -0.28 -0.89
CA LEU A 66 20.00 -1.01 -0.80
C LEU A 66 18.86 -0.27 -1.50
N GLU A 67 18.18 -1.01 -2.37
CA GLU A 67 17.01 -0.60 -3.14
C GLU A 67 15.74 -1.27 -2.58
N THR A 68 15.87 -2.51 -2.09
CA THR A 68 14.75 -3.30 -1.56
C THR A 68 15.15 -3.96 -0.24
N VAL A 69 14.30 -3.80 0.78
CA VAL A 69 14.48 -4.43 2.09
C VAL A 69 13.16 -5.02 2.56
N ASN A 70 13.17 -6.30 2.89
CA ASN A 70 12.04 -7.04 3.43
C ASN A 70 12.35 -7.51 4.86
N PHE A 71 11.56 -7.03 5.81
CA PHE A 71 11.53 -7.45 7.22
C PHE A 71 10.14 -7.96 7.62
N ALA A 72 9.32 -8.45 6.68
CA ALA A 72 8.01 -8.98 7.00
C ALA A 72 8.10 -10.17 7.98
N ASP A 73 7.16 -10.27 8.91
CA ASP A 73 7.10 -11.33 9.94
C ASP A 73 8.44 -11.60 10.64
N CYS A 74 9.13 -10.53 11.05
CA CYS A 74 10.40 -10.64 11.76
C CYS A 74 10.25 -10.64 13.30
N ASN A 75 9.01 -10.68 13.80
CA ASN A 75 8.63 -10.45 15.19
C ASN A 75 9.27 -9.16 15.77
N LEU A 76 9.39 -8.12 14.96
CA LEU A 76 9.94 -6.83 15.38
C LEU A 76 8.92 -6.08 16.23
N MET A 77 9.37 -5.67 17.42
CA MET A 77 8.61 -4.79 18.30
C MET A 77 8.78 -3.32 17.89
N ASP A 78 7.92 -2.46 18.42
CA ASP A 78 7.84 -1.03 18.09
C ASP A 78 9.20 -0.30 18.14
N GLU A 79 9.99 -0.54 19.19
CA GLU A 79 11.34 0.03 19.32
C GLU A 79 12.34 -0.56 18.31
N SER A 80 12.33 -1.88 18.13
CA SER A 80 13.20 -2.57 17.17
C SER A 80 12.96 -2.11 15.74
N LEU A 81 11.70 -1.93 15.37
CA LEU A 81 11.28 -1.45 14.05
C LEU A 81 11.71 0.01 13.87
N ALA A 82 11.53 0.86 14.88
CA ALA A 82 12.04 2.23 14.84
C ALA A 82 13.56 2.28 14.62
N HIS A 83 14.34 1.40 15.25
CA HIS A 83 15.80 1.32 15.01
C HIS A 83 16.14 0.95 13.56
N LEU A 84 15.48 -0.06 13.00
CA LEU A 84 15.71 -0.50 11.62
C LEU A 84 15.30 0.55 10.60
N VAL A 85 14.11 1.16 10.77
CA VAL A 85 13.62 2.24 9.90
C VAL A 85 14.56 3.45 9.95
N ASN A 86 15.03 3.83 11.14
CA ASN A 86 15.99 4.93 11.28
C ASN A 86 17.35 4.62 10.62
N ALA A 87 17.79 3.36 10.58
CA ALA A 87 18.98 2.97 9.85
C ALA A 87 18.81 3.06 8.31
N LEU A 88 17.59 2.86 7.82
CA LEU A 88 17.21 2.97 6.41
C LEU A 88 16.84 4.41 5.98
N HIS A 89 16.78 5.33 6.95
CA HIS A 89 16.38 6.71 6.74
C HIS A 89 17.32 7.47 5.79
N HIS A 90 18.64 7.19 5.85
CA HIS A 90 19.66 7.98 5.17
C HIS A 90 20.60 7.13 4.32
N LYS A 91 20.97 7.69 3.15
CA LYS A 91 22.02 7.22 2.20
C LYS A 91 21.61 6.13 1.21
N GLN A 92 20.67 5.24 1.54
CA GLN A 92 20.27 4.19 0.60
C GLN A 92 19.30 4.75 -0.46
N PRO A 93 19.37 4.31 -1.73
CA PRO A 93 18.35 4.59 -2.74
C PRO A 93 17.12 3.66 -2.58
N LEU A 94 16.64 3.48 -1.34
CA LEU A 94 15.59 2.52 -1.00
C LEU A 94 14.30 2.89 -1.73
N ALA A 95 13.83 1.98 -2.57
CA ALA A 95 12.58 2.05 -3.32
C ALA A 95 11.48 1.22 -2.67
N ASN A 96 11.83 0.10 -2.05
CA ASN A 96 10.86 -0.86 -1.52
C ASN A 96 11.19 -1.21 -0.06
N LEU A 97 10.22 -1.03 0.82
CA LEU A 97 10.30 -1.46 2.21
C LEU A 97 9.06 -2.27 2.58
N ASP A 98 9.27 -3.51 2.99
CA ASP A 98 8.23 -4.34 3.60
C ASP A 98 8.57 -4.59 5.07
N ILE A 99 7.63 -4.25 5.96
CA ILE A 99 7.68 -4.48 7.40
C ILE A 99 6.38 -5.12 7.90
N SER A 100 5.59 -5.71 6.99
CA SER A 100 4.29 -6.31 7.30
C SER A 100 4.40 -7.42 8.35
N PHE A 101 3.30 -7.74 9.03
CA PHE A 101 3.29 -8.81 10.04
C PHE A 101 4.30 -8.58 11.19
N ASN A 102 4.55 -7.33 11.59
CA ASN A 102 5.34 -6.99 12.78
C ASN A 102 4.46 -6.30 13.84
N LYS A 103 5.07 -5.66 14.84
CA LYS A 103 4.35 -4.90 15.88
C LYS A 103 4.74 -3.43 15.84
N CYS A 104 4.55 -2.80 14.67
CA CYS A 104 4.69 -1.35 14.49
C CYS A 104 3.51 -0.63 15.15
N ARG A 105 3.77 0.12 16.24
CA ARG A 105 2.77 0.95 16.92
C ARG A 105 3.20 2.43 16.78
N SER A 106 2.99 3.25 17.80
CA SER A 106 3.20 4.69 17.71
C SER A 106 4.65 5.08 17.42
N ARG A 107 5.66 4.40 17.98
CA ARG A 107 7.07 4.77 17.74
C ARG A 107 7.55 4.33 16.37
N GLY A 108 7.19 3.14 15.93
CA GLY A 108 7.48 2.61 14.60
C GLY A 108 6.81 3.46 13.53
N VAL A 109 5.53 3.82 13.71
CA VAL A 109 4.82 4.73 12.80
C VAL A 109 5.47 6.11 12.78
N ALA A 110 5.87 6.66 13.93
CA ALA A 110 6.58 7.93 13.97
C ALA A 110 7.93 7.87 13.23
N ALA A 111 8.67 6.76 13.35
CA ALA A 111 9.91 6.54 12.60
C ALA A 111 9.65 6.45 11.09
N LEU A 112 8.60 5.75 10.67
CA LEU A 112 8.19 5.67 9.26
C LEU A 112 7.77 7.04 8.71
N ALA A 113 6.98 7.78 9.47
CA ALA A 113 6.55 9.13 9.13
C ALA A 113 7.77 10.05 8.93
N ASN A 114 8.74 10.02 9.85
CA ASN A 114 9.99 10.75 9.69
C ASN A 114 10.83 10.27 8.51
N MET A 115 10.82 8.97 8.21
CA MET A 115 11.52 8.42 7.06
C MET A 115 10.95 8.95 5.76
N ILE A 116 9.63 8.87 5.57
CA ILE A 116 8.94 9.24 4.33
C ILE A 116 9.12 10.71 4.00
N THR A 117 9.20 11.60 5.00
CA THR A 117 9.39 13.04 4.76
C THR A 117 10.73 13.37 4.09
N HIS A 118 11.73 12.50 4.22
CA HIS A 118 13.08 12.72 3.66
C HIS A 118 13.46 11.69 2.59
N LYS A 119 12.69 10.61 2.43
CA LYS A 119 13.02 9.49 1.55
C LYS A 119 12.32 9.58 0.19
N GLU A 120 12.80 10.49 -0.65
CA GLU A 120 12.24 10.68 -2.02
C GLU A 120 12.42 9.47 -2.94
N SER A 121 13.31 8.53 -2.61
CA SER A 121 13.52 7.29 -3.37
C SER A 121 12.44 6.24 -3.11
N LEU A 122 11.70 6.31 -1.99
CA LEU A 122 10.72 5.28 -1.65
C LEU A 122 9.55 5.30 -2.66
N ARG A 123 9.18 4.12 -3.15
CA ARG A 123 8.10 3.89 -4.12
C ARG A 123 7.04 2.97 -3.55
N GLU A 124 7.44 2.04 -2.68
CA GLU A 124 6.55 1.02 -2.12
C GLU A 124 6.82 0.88 -0.62
N LEU A 125 5.75 0.94 0.16
CA LEU A 125 5.77 0.71 1.59
C LEU A 125 4.66 -0.26 1.95
N SER A 126 5.05 -1.42 2.46
CA SER A 126 4.15 -2.42 3.00
C SER A 126 4.32 -2.50 4.51
N MET A 127 3.24 -2.21 5.21
CA MET A 127 3.18 -2.28 6.67
C MET A 127 1.84 -2.85 7.13
N GLY A 128 1.35 -3.86 6.41
CA GLY A 128 0.12 -4.55 6.76
C GLY A 128 0.24 -5.37 8.05
N PHE A 129 -0.90 -5.71 8.64
CA PHE A 129 -1.01 -6.66 9.75
C PHE A 129 -0.09 -6.36 10.95
N GLN A 130 -0.09 -5.12 11.44
CA GLN A 130 0.73 -4.73 12.60
C GLN A 130 0.08 -5.02 13.96
N ALA A 131 -1.21 -5.35 13.95
CA ALA A 131 -2.03 -5.51 15.14
C ALA A 131 -2.06 -6.97 15.63
N PHE A 132 -1.00 -7.43 16.30
CA PHE A 132 -1.02 -8.70 17.04
C PHE A 132 -1.32 -8.49 18.54
N GLY A 133 -2.32 -9.22 19.06
CA GLY A 133 -2.65 -9.30 20.49
C GLY A 133 -3.67 -8.25 20.98
N GLU A 134 -3.83 -8.12 22.31
CA GLU A 134 -4.85 -7.29 22.99
C GLU A 134 -4.66 -5.76 22.83
N SER A 135 -3.72 -5.32 22.00
CA SER A 135 -3.42 -3.90 21.81
C SER A 135 -4.45 -3.23 20.89
N LYS A 136 -4.98 -2.12 21.41
CA LYS A 136 -5.75 -1.07 20.73
C LYS A 136 -5.05 -0.64 19.43
N GLN A 137 -5.89 -0.21 18.49
CA GLN A 137 -5.59 0.31 17.14
C GLN A 137 -4.20 0.93 16.96
N ILE A 138 -3.62 0.71 15.78
CA ILE A 138 -2.45 1.47 15.32
C ILE A 138 -2.85 2.90 14.95
N GLU A 139 -2.13 3.88 15.48
CA GLU A 139 -2.34 5.29 15.14
C GLU A 139 -1.58 5.64 13.86
N LEU A 140 -2.24 5.59 12.69
CA LEU A 140 -1.63 5.90 11.39
C LEU A 140 -1.64 7.39 11.03
N GLN A 141 -2.26 8.24 11.85
CA GLN A 141 -2.34 9.68 11.59
C GLN A 141 -0.97 10.34 11.32
N PRO A 142 0.13 10.02 12.05
CA PRO A 142 1.44 10.60 11.74
C PRO A 142 1.94 10.23 10.34
N LEU A 143 1.63 9.01 9.88
CA LEU A 143 1.97 8.55 8.53
C LEU A 143 1.21 9.33 7.47
N PHE A 144 -0.09 9.52 7.67
CA PHE A 144 -0.93 10.29 6.74
C PHE A 144 -0.47 11.75 6.65
N ILE A 145 -0.19 12.38 7.79
CA ILE A 145 0.34 13.76 7.84
C ILE A 145 1.68 13.86 7.10
N ALA A 146 2.59 12.89 7.29
CA ALA A 146 3.86 12.85 6.60
C ALA A 146 3.70 12.71 5.09
N LEU A 147 2.77 11.86 4.62
CA LEU A 147 2.48 11.70 3.20
C LEU A 147 1.84 12.94 2.57
N SER A 148 1.04 13.71 3.33
CA SER A 148 0.48 14.98 2.88
C SER A 148 1.53 16.08 2.73
N ASN A 149 2.51 16.11 3.63
CA ASN A 149 3.47 17.23 3.76
C ASN A 149 4.83 16.98 3.09
N SER A 150 5.02 15.83 2.46
CA SER A 150 6.30 15.44 1.87
C SER A 150 6.27 15.49 0.34
N ASN A 151 7.44 15.67 -0.27
CA ASN A 151 7.65 15.44 -1.70
C ASN A 151 7.75 13.93 -2.03
N SER A 152 7.19 13.09 -1.15
CA SER A 152 7.25 11.64 -1.28
C SER A 152 6.78 11.19 -2.65
N LYS A 153 7.55 10.30 -3.24
CA LYS A 153 7.26 9.65 -4.51
C LYS A 153 6.68 8.25 -4.30
N LEU A 154 6.13 7.99 -3.11
CA LEU A 154 5.46 6.74 -2.80
C LEU A 154 4.30 6.52 -3.76
N VAL A 155 4.31 5.38 -4.44
CA VAL A 155 3.33 4.97 -5.46
C VAL A 155 2.38 3.94 -4.88
N ARG A 156 2.89 3.00 -4.09
CA ARG A 156 2.11 1.92 -3.46
C ARG A 156 2.24 1.99 -1.95
N LEU A 157 1.10 1.96 -1.28
CA LEU A 157 0.99 1.92 0.18
C LEU A 157 0.08 0.75 0.56
N GLU A 158 0.64 -0.22 1.28
CA GLU A 158 -0.11 -1.39 1.76
C GLU A 158 -0.23 -1.32 3.28
N ILE A 159 -1.44 -1.04 3.74
CA ILE A 159 -1.77 -0.85 5.16
C ILE A 159 -2.95 -1.72 5.57
N GLY A 160 -3.16 -2.85 4.86
CA GLY A 160 -4.16 -3.85 5.19
C GLY A 160 -3.96 -4.47 6.58
N GLY A 161 -5.01 -5.03 7.20
CA GLY A 161 -4.86 -5.76 8.46
C GLY A 161 -4.51 -4.91 9.70
N ASN A 162 -4.65 -3.59 9.63
CA ASN A 162 -4.18 -2.65 10.65
C ASN A 162 -5.28 -2.18 11.61
N SER A 163 -6.49 -2.75 11.54
CA SER A 163 -7.65 -2.32 12.32
C SER A 163 -8.05 -0.85 12.09
N ILE A 164 -7.79 -0.32 10.90
CA ILE A 164 -8.29 0.99 10.43
C ILE A 164 -9.82 0.97 10.47
N CYS A 165 -10.44 2.01 11.03
CA CYS A 165 -11.89 2.10 11.16
C CYS A 165 -12.45 3.37 10.50
N ASP A 166 -13.76 3.57 10.60
CA ASP A 166 -14.45 4.71 9.98
C ASP A 166 -13.92 6.07 10.45
N ASP A 167 -13.46 6.16 11.71
CA ASP A 167 -12.90 7.39 12.29
C ASP A 167 -11.54 7.77 11.66
N ASP A 168 -10.84 6.81 11.06
CA ASP A 168 -9.54 7.03 10.41
C ASP A 168 -9.70 7.51 8.96
N VAL A 169 -10.84 7.22 8.32
CA VAL A 169 -11.10 7.53 6.90
C VAL A 169 -11.00 9.03 6.60
N PRO A 170 -11.49 9.97 7.43
CA PRO A 170 -11.31 11.40 7.19
C PRO A 170 -9.84 11.80 7.03
N TYR A 171 -8.95 11.28 7.89
CA TYR A 171 -7.51 11.56 7.83
C TYR A 171 -6.85 10.96 6.58
N LEU A 172 -7.27 9.75 6.21
CA LEU A 172 -6.84 9.12 4.96
C LEU A 172 -7.26 9.97 3.75
N MET A 173 -8.50 10.47 3.73
CA MET A 173 -8.99 11.31 2.64
C MET A 173 -8.27 12.66 2.58
N ASP A 174 -7.97 13.28 3.72
CA ASP A 174 -7.14 14.50 3.77
C ASP A 174 -5.79 14.28 3.11
N MET A 175 -5.17 13.12 3.37
CA MET A 175 -3.93 12.73 2.73
C MET A 175 -4.08 12.52 1.22
N LEU A 176 -5.06 11.73 0.78
CA LEU A 176 -5.27 11.42 -0.65
C LEU A 176 -5.72 12.64 -1.49
N CYS A 177 -6.32 13.65 -0.89
CA CYS A 177 -6.69 14.89 -1.56
C CYS A 177 -5.46 15.79 -1.83
N ILE A 178 -4.44 15.73 -0.98
CA ILE A 178 -3.22 16.53 -1.08
C ILE A 178 -2.14 15.77 -1.85
N ASN A 179 -1.94 14.50 -1.49
CA ASN A 179 -0.97 13.62 -2.09
C ASN A 179 -1.50 13.07 -3.43
N SER A 180 -0.72 13.27 -4.49
CA SER A 180 -1.03 12.76 -5.83
C SER A 180 -0.05 11.70 -6.32
N SER A 181 0.92 11.29 -5.50
CA SER A 181 1.89 10.25 -5.83
C SER A 181 1.37 8.85 -5.55
N VAL A 182 0.62 8.65 -4.46
CA VAL A 182 0.03 7.34 -4.14
C VAL A 182 -1.03 6.99 -5.18
N SER A 183 -0.75 5.96 -5.96
CA SER A 183 -1.65 5.45 -7.00
C SER A 183 -2.26 4.10 -6.67
N SER A 184 -1.66 3.34 -5.76
CA SER A 184 -2.18 2.06 -5.27
C SER A 184 -2.26 2.11 -3.75
N LEU A 185 -3.44 1.82 -3.21
CA LEU A 185 -3.67 1.77 -1.77
C LEU A 185 -4.39 0.48 -1.42
N ASP A 186 -3.78 -0.30 -0.52
CA ASP A 186 -4.41 -1.49 0.04
C ASP A 186 -4.87 -1.23 1.48
N LEU A 187 -6.18 -1.33 1.69
CA LEU A 187 -6.90 -1.22 2.97
C LEU A 187 -7.61 -2.54 3.32
N SER A 188 -7.26 -3.66 2.69
CA SER A 188 -7.88 -4.95 2.95
C SER A 188 -7.76 -5.40 4.42
N GLY A 189 -8.66 -6.24 4.91
CA GLY A 189 -8.56 -6.79 6.26
C GLY A 189 -8.67 -5.76 7.39
N ASN A 190 -9.34 -4.63 7.15
CA ASN A 190 -9.55 -3.57 8.13
C ASN A 190 -11.00 -3.57 8.65
N ARG A 191 -11.38 -2.52 9.40
CA ARG A 191 -12.70 -2.38 10.04
C ARG A 191 -13.47 -1.20 9.47
N ILE A 192 -13.26 -0.90 8.18
CA ILE A 192 -14.01 0.14 7.48
C ILE A 192 -15.41 -0.42 7.20
N SER A 193 -16.44 0.32 7.59
CA SER A 193 -17.83 -0.03 7.35
C SER A 193 -18.44 0.87 6.27
N ASP A 194 -19.74 0.70 6.02
CA ASP A 194 -20.48 1.56 5.12
C ASP A 194 -20.38 3.05 5.46
N ALA A 195 -20.25 3.39 6.75
CA ALA A 195 -20.11 4.79 7.16
C ALA A 195 -18.78 5.38 6.66
N GLY A 196 -17.68 4.64 6.79
CA GLY A 196 -16.38 5.03 6.23
C GLY A 196 -16.42 5.12 4.70
N ILE A 197 -17.04 4.17 4.03
CA ILE A 197 -17.17 4.21 2.56
C ILE A 197 -18.02 5.39 2.09
N GLN A 198 -19.03 5.81 2.84
CA GLN A 198 -19.78 7.03 2.52
C GLN A 198 -18.90 8.28 2.60
N VAL A 199 -18.05 8.39 3.62
CA VAL A 199 -17.08 9.50 3.75
C VAL A 199 -16.07 9.49 2.61
N LEU A 200 -15.50 8.31 2.31
CA LEU A 200 -14.59 8.12 1.19
C LEU A 200 -15.24 8.53 -0.13
N SER A 201 -16.45 8.02 -0.41
CA SER A 201 -17.18 8.28 -1.64
C SER A 201 -17.54 9.77 -1.80
N ALA A 202 -17.89 10.45 -0.72
CA ALA A 202 -18.21 11.88 -0.74
C ALA A 202 -17.02 12.75 -1.16
N ARG A 203 -15.79 12.30 -0.89
CA ARG A 203 -14.54 13.04 -1.14
C ARG A 203 -13.71 12.48 -2.30
N LEU A 204 -14.09 11.34 -2.86
CA LEU A 204 -13.32 10.64 -3.89
C LEU A 204 -13.09 11.52 -5.14
N ASN A 205 -14.00 12.44 -5.46
CA ASN A 205 -13.84 13.36 -6.59
C ASN A 205 -12.61 14.29 -6.47
N ASP A 206 -12.17 14.58 -5.24
CA ASP A 206 -11.01 15.45 -4.99
C ASP A 206 -9.69 14.69 -5.09
N VAL A 207 -9.73 13.36 -5.05
CA VAL A 207 -8.56 12.49 -5.17
C VAL A 207 -8.16 12.36 -6.64
N LYS A 208 -6.92 12.73 -6.95
CA LYS A 208 -6.39 12.76 -8.34
C LYS A 208 -5.34 11.68 -8.62
N GLY A 209 -4.63 11.23 -7.58
CA GLY A 209 -3.51 10.28 -7.66
C GLY A 209 -3.94 8.82 -7.73
N LEU A 210 -4.96 8.45 -6.95
CA LEU A 210 -5.34 7.05 -6.75
C LEU A 210 -5.91 6.42 -8.04
N ARG A 211 -5.44 5.21 -8.34
CA ARG A 211 -5.80 4.37 -9.50
C ARG A 211 -6.36 3.02 -9.07
N HIS A 212 -5.82 2.46 -8.01
CA HIS A 212 -6.18 1.16 -7.48
C HIS A 212 -6.44 1.27 -5.97
N LEU A 213 -7.54 0.68 -5.51
CA LEU A 213 -7.97 0.69 -4.11
C LEU A 213 -8.48 -0.70 -3.70
N ALA A 214 -7.76 -1.40 -2.83
CA ALA A 214 -8.22 -2.67 -2.27
C ALA A 214 -8.94 -2.46 -0.94
N LEU A 215 -10.15 -3.03 -0.83
CA LEU A 215 -11.06 -2.89 0.32
C LEU A 215 -11.65 -4.24 0.75
N GLU A 216 -11.13 -5.35 0.25
CA GLU A 216 -11.53 -6.71 0.63
C GLU A 216 -11.41 -6.94 2.15
N GLU A 217 -12.15 -7.92 2.68
CA GLU A 217 -12.13 -8.27 4.09
C GLU A 217 -12.39 -7.09 5.05
N ASN A 218 -13.26 -6.16 4.65
CA ASN A 218 -13.77 -5.06 5.49
C ASN A 218 -15.24 -5.32 5.87
N ASN A 219 -15.86 -4.42 6.64
CA ASN A 219 -17.27 -4.54 7.03
C ASN A 219 -18.20 -3.77 6.07
N ILE A 220 -17.93 -3.88 4.77
CA ILE A 220 -18.67 -3.20 3.71
C ILE A 220 -19.89 -4.04 3.34
N GLN A 221 -21.03 -3.39 3.12
CA GLN A 221 -22.27 -4.01 2.66
C GLN A 221 -22.74 -3.34 1.35
N SER A 222 -23.80 -3.88 0.76
CA SER A 222 -24.26 -3.46 -0.56
C SER A 222 -24.63 -1.97 -0.73
N PRO A 223 -25.16 -1.23 0.27
CA PRO A 223 -25.47 0.20 0.11
C PRO A 223 -24.25 1.06 -0.27
N SER A 224 -23.06 0.63 0.14
CA SER A 224 -21.80 1.30 -0.17
C SER A 224 -21.44 1.26 -1.65
N LEU A 225 -21.86 0.22 -2.38
CA LEU A 225 -21.63 0.10 -3.82
C LEU A 225 -22.27 1.27 -4.59
N GLU A 226 -23.48 1.67 -4.20
CA GLU A 226 -24.18 2.78 -4.86
C GLU A 226 -23.50 4.12 -4.55
N ALA A 227 -22.99 4.31 -3.34
CA ALA A 227 -22.23 5.50 -2.97
C ALA A 227 -20.94 5.63 -3.80
N MET A 228 -20.18 4.53 -3.92
CA MET A 228 -18.96 4.49 -4.72
C MET A 228 -19.25 4.68 -6.22
N ALA A 229 -20.27 4.02 -6.76
CA ALA A 229 -20.67 4.18 -8.16
C ALA A 229 -21.08 5.63 -8.47
N ARG A 230 -21.81 6.29 -7.56
CA ARG A 230 -22.15 7.72 -7.69
C ARG A 230 -20.89 8.60 -7.68
N ALA A 231 -19.91 8.30 -6.83
CA ALA A 231 -18.68 9.06 -6.77
C ALA A 231 -17.82 8.91 -8.04
N LEU A 232 -17.71 7.70 -8.58
CA LEU A 232 -17.00 7.38 -9.83
C LEU A 232 -17.63 7.98 -11.09
N LYS A 233 -18.88 8.46 -10.99
CA LYS A 233 -19.46 9.29 -12.06
C LYS A 233 -18.65 10.56 -12.27
N SER A 234 -18.06 11.13 -11.24
CA SER A 234 -17.26 12.36 -11.31
C SER A 234 -15.77 12.11 -11.14
N ASN A 235 -15.36 11.14 -10.32
CA ASN A 235 -13.96 10.73 -10.22
C ASN A 235 -13.51 10.00 -11.49
N LEU A 236 -12.43 10.49 -12.11
CA LEU A 236 -11.85 9.95 -13.35
C LEU A 236 -10.50 9.28 -13.12
N SER A 237 -10.10 9.15 -11.86
CA SER A 237 -8.77 8.72 -11.46
C SER A 237 -8.78 7.24 -11.12
N LEU A 238 -9.73 6.80 -10.28
CA LEU A 238 -9.82 5.44 -9.79
C LEU A 238 -10.30 4.53 -10.91
N SER A 239 -9.45 3.60 -11.31
CA SER A 239 -9.68 2.68 -12.42
C SER A 239 -9.88 1.24 -11.94
N ASP A 240 -9.56 0.95 -10.68
CA ASP A 240 -9.64 -0.38 -10.11
C ASP A 240 -9.98 -0.35 -8.63
N VAL A 241 -10.88 -1.25 -8.22
CA VAL A 241 -11.31 -1.42 -6.83
C VAL A 241 -11.52 -2.90 -6.57
N GLU A 242 -10.88 -3.42 -5.53
CA GLU A 242 -11.07 -4.79 -5.05
C GLU A 242 -12.03 -4.77 -3.86
N LEU A 243 -13.09 -5.58 -3.94
CA LEU A 243 -14.18 -5.68 -2.98
C LEU A 243 -14.62 -7.14 -2.90
N ASP A 244 -15.15 -7.56 -1.74
CA ASP A 244 -15.58 -8.94 -1.53
C ASP A 244 -16.63 -9.41 -2.57
N GLU A 245 -16.39 -10.56 -3.22
CA GLU A 245 -17.27 -11.13 -4.25
C GLU A 245 -18.71 -11.35 -3.76
N SER A 246 -18.90 -11.55 -2.45
CA SER A 246 -20.22 -11.71 -1.83
C SER A 246 -21.12 -10.49 -2.01
N LEU A 247 -20.55 -9.29 -2.21
CA LEU A 247 -21.30 -8.05 -2.39
C LEU A 247 -22.08 -8.02 -3.71
N GLY A 248 -21.56 -8.66 -4.77
CA GLY A 248 -22.24 -8.78 -6.06
C GLY A 248 -23.23 -9.95 -6.15
N SER A 249 -23.19 -10.87 -5.18
CA SER A 249 -23.90 -12.16 -5.22
C SER A 249 -25.30 -12.14 -4.59
N SER A 250 -25.66 -11.07 -3.87
CA SER A 250 -26.91 -10.95 -3.11
C SER A 250 -27.92 -10.07 -3.84
N ASP A 251 -29.10 -10.57 -4.20
CA ASP A 251 -30.26 -9.84 -4.75
C ASP A 251 -30.06 -8.92 -6.00
N GLY A 252 -31.09 -8.79 -6.84
CA GLY A 252 -30.99 -8.09 -8.13
C GLY A 252 -30.57 -6.61 -8.07
N VAL A 253 -30.77 -5.93 -6.93
CA VAL A 253 -30.37 -4.53 -6.74
C VAL A 253 -28.85 -4.40 -6.55
N ASN A 254 -28.21 -5.33 -5.85
CA ASN A 254 -26.77 -5.24 -5.61
C ASN A 254 -25.99 -5.56 -6.88
N GLN A 255 -26.53 -6.46 -7.73
CA GLN A 255 -25.98 -6.71 -9.06
C GLN A 255 -25.98 -5.44 -9.91
N GLU A 256 -27.03 -4.63 -9.88
CA GLU A 256 -27.09 -3.38 -10.64
C GLU A 256 -26.08 -2.34 -10.14
N SER A 257 -25.97 -2.17 -8.82
CA SER A 257 -24.97 -1.26 -8.23
C SER A 257 -23.54 -1.70 -8.53
N TRP A 258 -23.27 -3.02 -8.47
CA TRP A 258 -21.98 -3.59 -8.84
C TRP A 258 -21.67 -3.36 -10.33
N ARG A 259 -22.63 -3.60 -11.22
CA ARG A 259 -22.47 -3.35 -12.67
C ARG A 259 -22.18 -1.88 -12.96
N LYS A 260 -22.83 -0.95 -12.25
CA LYS A 260 -22.55 0.49 -12.37
C LYS A 260 -21.14 0.84 -11.90
N LEU A 261 -20.71 0.29 -10.76
CA LEU A 261 -19.36 0.47 -10.25
C LEU A 261 -18.33 -0.02 -11.29
N ALA A 262 -18.46 -1.28 -11.72
CA ALA A 262 -17.59 -1.91 -12.71
C ALA A 262 -17.53 -1.10 -14.01
N TYR A 263 -18.69 -0.65 -14.52
CA TYR A 263 -18.77 0.19 -15.72
C TYR A 263 -17.93 1.47 -15.60
N PHE A 264 -18.02 2.20 -14.49
CA PHE A 264 -17.22 3.43 -14.33
C PHE A 264 -15.72 3.14 -14.15
N LEU A 265 -15.36 2.05 -13.47
CA LEU A 265 -13.96 1.62 -13.35
C LEU A 265 -13.37 1.25 -14.71
N ASP A 266 -14.10 0.50 -15.52
CA ASP A 266 -13.72 0.15 -16.89
C ASP A 266 -13.55 1.39 -17.76
N LEU A 267 -14.44 2.37 -17.65
CA LEU A 267 -14.30 3.64 -18.36
C LEU A 267 -13.03 4.38 -17.95
N ASN A 268 -12.77 4.49 -16.65
CA ASN A 268 -11.58 5.15 -16.12
C ASN A 268 -10.30 4.41 -16.56
N TRP A 269 -10.30 3.08 -16.54
CA TRP A 269 -9.24 2.23 -17.10
C TRP A 269 -9.01 2.46 -18.59
N GLY A 270 -10.10 2.53 -19.36
CA GLY A 270 -10.10 2.83 -20.80
C GLY A 270 -9.69 4.26 -21.17
N GLY A 271 -9.24 5.06 -20.21
CA GLY A 271 -8.72 6.41 -20.46
C GLY A 271 -9.80 7.49 -20.50
N ARG A 272 -10.95 7.30 -19.85
CA ARG A 272 -12.02 8.31 -19.72
C ARG A 272 -11.52 9.71 -19.36
N ARG A 273 -10.49 9.78 -18.53
CA ARG A 273 -9.85 11.04 -18.14
C ARG A 273 -9.26 11.81 -19.32
N LEU A 274 -8.54 11.14 -20.23
CA LEU A 274 -7.87 11.76 -21.38
C LEU A 274 -8.88 12.41 -22.32
N ILE A 275 -10.03 11.77 -22.49
CA ILE A 275 -11.08 12.23 -23.40
C ILE A 275 -11.90 13.36 -22.78
N ASN A 276 -12.08 13.36 -21.46
CA ASN A 276 -12.76 14.47 -20.78
C ASN A 276 -11.87 15.73 -20.68
N GLU A 277 -10.55 15.59 -20.73
CA GLU A 277 -9.64 16.75 -20.88
C GLU A 277 -9.71 17.35 -22.30
N GLU A 278 -10.06 16.54 -23.31
CA GLU A 278 -10.36 16.95 -24.69
C GLU A 278 -11.89 16.97 -24.97
N ARG A 279 -12.65 17.75 -24.17
CA ARG A 279 -14.14 17.77 -24.11
C ARG A 279 -14.92 17.79 -25.43
N ASP A 280 -14.31 18.19 -26.54
CA ASP A 280 -14.97 18.36 -27.84
C ASP A 280 -14.82 17.16 -28.80
N ALA A 281 -14.11 16.10 -28.43
CA ALA A 281 -13.64 15.13 -29.44
C ALA A 281 -14.49 13.85 -29.63
N LEU A 282 -15.20 13.32 -28.61
CA LEU A 282 -15.72 11.95 -28.70
C LEU A 282 -17.17 11.77 -28.17
N PRO A 283 -18.14 11.39 -29.04
CA PRO A 283 -19.49 11.06 -28.61
C PRO A 283 -19.54 9.79 -27.76
N GLY A 284 -20.48 9.73 -26.81
CA GLY A 284 -20.64 8.62 -25.86
C GLY A 284 -20.79 7.22 -26.50
N SER A 285 -21.17 7.16 -27.77
CA SER A 285 -21.24 5.93 -28.57
C SER A 285 -19.88 5.26 -28.83
N LEU A 286 -18.76 5.97 -28.62
CA LEU A 286 -17.41 5.44 -28.83
C LEU A 286 -16.86 4.71 -27.59
N TRP A 287 -17.45 4.91 -26.40
CA TRP A 287 -17.01 4.25 -25.17
C TRP A 287 -17.06 2.72 -25.25
N PRO A 288 -18.14 2.09 -25.75
CA PRO A 288 -18.15 0.63 -25.95
C PRO A 288 -17.01 0.12 -26.86
N LEU A 289 -16.55 0.91 -27.84
CA LEU A 289 -15.45 0.55 -28.74
C LEU A 289 -14.07 0.75 -28.10
N ILE A 290 -13.93 1.73 -27.21
CA ILE A 290 -12.73 1.97 -26.41
C ILE A 290 -12.59 0.87 -25.36
N LEU A 291 -13.67 0.58 -24.62
CA LEU A 291 -13.72 -0.50 -23.63
C LEU A 291 -13.43 -1.87 -24.23
N ALA A 292 -13.96 -2.17 -25.43
CA ALA A 292 -13.67 -3.41 -26.14
C ALA A 292 -12.19 -3.57 -26.57
N ARG A 293 -11.42 -2.47 -26.59
CA ARG A 293 -9.98 -2.49 -26.89
C ARG A 293 -9.11 -2.42 -25.63
N ALA A 294 -9.66 -1.91 -24.53
CA ALA A 294 -8.99 -1.76 -23.25
C ALA A 294 -9.20 -2.96 -22.30
N SER A 295 -9.88 -4.02 -22.76
CA SER A 295 -10.36 -5.14 -21.95
C SER A 295 -9.36 -5.58 -20.89
N ARG A 296 -9.81 -5.58 -19.63
CA ARG A 296 -9.13 -6.29 -18.54
C ARG A 296 -8.94 -7.75 -18.96
N PRO A 297 -7.84 -8.42 -18.57
CA PRO A 297 -7.57 -9.81 -18.97
C PRO A 297 -8.69 -10.82 -18.66
N GLN A 298 -9.69 -10.46 -17.85
CA GLN A 298 -10.73 -11.37 -17.35
C GLN A 298 -12.13 -11.19 -17.98
N ASP A 299 -12.47 -10.07 -18.64
CA ASP A 299 -13.88 -9.76 -18.97
C ASP A 299 -14.15 -9.48 -20.47
N PHE A 300 -14.45 -10.54 -21.23
CA PHE A 300 -14.97 -10.43 -22.61
C PHE A 300 -16.52 -10.30 -22.67
N ASN A 301 -17.25 -10.39 -21.55
CA ASN A 301 -18.71 -10.52 -21.56
C ASN A 301 -19.49 -9.20 -21.40
N PHE A 302 -18.88 -8.12 -20.89
CA PHE A 302 -19.61 -6.88 -20.57
C PHE A 302 -20.06 -6.07 -21.81
N ALA A 303 -19.30 -6.15 -22.92
CA ALA A 303 -19.58 -5.39 -24.14
C ALA A 303 -20.86 -5.82 -24.89
N ARG A 304 -21.47 -6.95 -24.53
CA ARG A 304 -22.72 -7.44 -25.17
C ARG A 304 -24.00 -6.87 -24.55
N ASP A 305 -23.99 -6.58 -23.25
CA ASP A 305 -25.24 -6.24 -22.53
C ASP A 305 -25.62 -4.76 -22.63
N VAL A 306 -24.66 -3.87 -22.91
CA VAL A 306 -24.91 -2.42 -23.06
C VAL A 306 -25.63 -2.07 -24.37
N LYS A 307 -25.87 -3.02 -25.28
CA LYS A 307 -26.64 -2.78 -26.53
C LYS A 307 -28.16 -2.83 -26.36
N GLN A 308 -28.70 -3.13 -25.18
CA GLN A 308 -30.13 -3.38 -24.98
C GLN A 308 -30.85 -2.45 -23.98
N GLN A 309 -30.24 -1.34 -23.55
CA GLN A 309 -30.90 -0.27 -22.79
C GLN A 309 -30.63 1.08 -23.45
#